data_AF-A0A327KW64-F1
#
_entry.id   AF-A0A327KW64-F1
#
_cell.length_a   1.000
_cell.length_b   1.000
_cell.length_c   1.000
_cell.angle_alpha   90.00
_cell.angle_beta   90.00
_cell.angle_gamma   90.00
#
_symmetry.space_group_name_H-M   'P 1'
#
loop_
_entity.id
_entity.type
_entity.pdbx_description
1 polymer ?
#
loop_
_entity_poly.entity_id
_entity_poly.type
_entity_poly.pdbx_seq_one_letter_code
_entity_poly.pdbx_strand_id
1 'polypeptide(L)'
;MALAFLGLVLLVNALFTLTTVPLLQASLLAAGIILAAAAVRWSGDPARCARALAPILAIAAAPVTVAITVILLARAGTVDLSSDWAWPSLCRYGLALGIIVAACGATLERRRAEWALRGLTAAAGMMAVVVIGHDLGGATFLGELGQGLRAGFDTIVALGVVLSAAVSMNALERRDPRSAALLARRVERLVPAVLAFASCAFAIGYFHDDALPMATAAGLGLFGLIVAVRRIGVGTWLGQGVLVIGGLAVTLVAVSLSLSGAVSARVAVDQSAEPIGWIGRAVLDFLPIAVAGVLLHGALRRRRDASFAAAAAACVLILMIRAHQDTSLFDLGPMAFAALVLGLGVAQRDGRPGRVPARAPDGGGPS
;
A
#
# COMPACT_ATOMS: atom_id res chain seq x y z
N MET A 1 -8.79 -3.55 -19.21
CA MET A 1 -7.77 -3.94 -18.20
C MET A 1 -8.18 -3.55 -16.79
N ALA A 2 -8.37 -2.27 -16.44
CA ALA A 2 -8.79 -1.89 -15.08
C ALA A 2 -10.11 -2.55 -14.63
N LEU A 3 -11.09 -2.70 -15.53
CA LEU A 3 -12.34 -3.41 -15.26
C LEU A 3 -12.17 -4.93 -15.08
N ALA A 4 -11.30 -5.57 -15.85
CA ALA A 4 -10.97 -6.98 -15.68
C ALA A 4 -10.21 -7.23 -14.36
N PHE A 5 -9.39 -6.26 -13.96
CA PHE A 5 -8.65 -6.29 -12.71
C PHE A 5 -9.55 -6.03 -11.49
N LEU A 6 -10.47 -5.07 -11.59
CA LEU A 6 -11.50 -4.82 -10.57
C LEU A 6 -12.43 -6.03 -10.43
N GLY A 7 -12.82 -6.65 -11.55
CA GLY A 7 -13.59 -7.90 -11.58
C GLY A 7 -12.85 -9.06 -10.91
N LEU A 8 -11.53 -9.19 -11.12
CA LEU A 8 -10.72 -10.19 -10.43
C LEU A 8 -10.67 -9.93 -8.91
N VAL A 9 -10.47 -8.69 -8.49
CA VAL A 9 -10.44 -8.33 -7.06
C VAL A 9 -11.79 -8.59 -6.40
N LEU A 10 -12.91 -8.24 -7.04
CA LEU A 10 -14.26 -8.51 -6.55
C LEU A 10 -14.59 -10.01 -6.52
N LEU A 11 -14.17 -10.77 -7.55
CA LEU A 11 -14.32 -12.23 -7.61
C LEU A 11 -13.55 -12.92 -6.48
N VAL A 12 -12.29 -12.53 -6.27
CA VAL A 12 -11.44 -13.09 -5.20
C VAL A 12 -12.00 -12.71 -3.82
N ASN A 13 -12.55 -11.50 -3.67
CA ASN A 13 -13.24 -11.10 -2.43
C ASN A 13 -14.51 -11.92 -2.17
N ALA A 14 -15.31 -12.20 -3.21
CA ALA A 14 -16.52 -13.02 -3.12
C ALA A 14 -16.23 -14.51 -2.87
N LEU A 15 -15.12 -15.04 -3.39
CA LEU A 15 -14.67 -16.40 -3.07
C LEU A 15 -14.16 -16.53 -1.63
N PHE A 16 -13.71 -15.44 -1.02
CA PHE A 16 -13.13 -15.44 0.32
C PHE A 16 -14.16 -15.35 1.44
N THR A 17 -15.30 -14.71 1.22
CA THR A 17 -16.42 -14.74 2.20
C THR A 17 -16.95 -16.16 2.47
N LEU A 18 -16.50 -17.17 1.71
CA LEU A 18 -16.81 -18.59 1.88
C LEU A 18 -15.70 -19.39 2.61
N THR A 19 -14.61 -18.76 3.08
CA THR A 19 -13.41 -19.47 3.60
C THR A 19 -13.49 -19.81 5.08
N THR A 20 -14.19 -20.88 5.44
CA THR A 20 -13.88 -21.68 6.64
C THR A 20 -13.22 -23.02 6.29
N VAL A 21 -13.03 -23.32 5.00
CA VAL A 21 -12.57 -24.63 4.53
C VAL A 21 -11.07 -24.62 4.18
N PRO A 22 -10.25 -25.54 4.72
CA PRO A 22 -8.80 -25.60 4.50
C PRO A 22 -8.39 -25.79 3.01
N LEU A 23 -9.24 -26.44 2.22
CA LEU A 23 -9.07 -26.55 0.75
C LEU A 23 -9.07 -25.18 0.05
N LEU A 24 -9.89 -24.25 0.55
CA LEU A 24 -9.99 -22.90 0.00
C LEU A 24 -8.74 -22.08 0.34
N GLN A 25 -8.16 -22.26 1.52
CA GLN A 25 -6.88 -21.63 1.91
C GLN A 25 -5.70 -22.14 1.07
N ALA A 26 -5.64 -23.43 0.77
CA ALA A 26 -4.65 -23.99 -0.15
C ALA A 26 -4.80 -23.41 -1.57
N SER A 27 -6.03 -23.22 -2.04
CA SER A 27 -6.31 -22.61 -3.36
C SER A 27 -5.87 -21.15 -3.44
N LEU A 28 -5.99 -20.39 -2.34
CA LEU A 28 -5.55 -18.99 -2.27
C LEU A 28 -4.04 -18.84 -2.31
N LEU A 29 -3.32 -19.73 -1.62
CA LEU A 29 -1.86 -19.78 -1.67
C LEU A 29 -1.38 -20.14 -3.08
N ALA A 30 -2.00 -21.16 -3.71
CA ALA A 30 -1.74 -21.52 -5.09
C ALA A 30 -2.04 -20.36 -6.06
N ALA A 31 -3.17 -19.66 -5.89
CA ALA A 31 -3.52 -18.50 -6.70
C ALA A 31 -2.50 -17.37 -6.56
N GLY A 32 -2.01 -17.09 -5.35
CA GLY A 32 -0.95 -16.11 -5.11
C GLY A 32 0.36 -16.45 -5.84
N ILE A 33 0.78 -17.72 -5.78
CA ILE A 33 1.97 -18.20 -6.49
C ILE A 33 1.79 -18.09 -8.01
N ILE A 34 0.63 -18.49 -8.53
CA ILE A 34 0.30 -18.41 -9.96
C ILE A 34 0.30 -16.96 -10.43
N LEU A 35 -0.30 -16.04 -9.66
CA LEU A 35 -0.29 -14.61 -9.98
C LEU A 35 1.13 -14.05 -10.03
N ALA A 36 1.96 -14.40 -9.04
CA ALA A 36 3.35 -13.97 -8.98
C ALA A 36 4.14 -14.49 -10.20
N ALA A 37 4.01 -15.78 -10.52
CA ALA A 37 4.67 -16.39 -11.67
C ALA A 37 4.20 -15.78 -13.01
N ALA A 38 2.89 -15.57 -13.16
CA ALA A 38 2.30 -14.95 -14.34
C ALA A 38 2.80 -13.52 -14.53
N ALA A 39 2.87 -12.73 -13.45
CA ALA A 39 3.34 -11.36 -13.50
C ALA A 39 4.83 -11.24 -13.85
N VAL A 40 5.67 -12.15 -13.34
CA VAL A 40 7.09 -12.22 -13.73
C VAL A 40 7.20 -12.51 -15.22
N ARG A 41 6.42 -13.47 -15.74
CA ARG A 41 6.39 -13.81 -17.17
C ARG A 41 5.89 -12.64 -18.04
N TRP A 42 4.91 -11.90 -17.56
CA TRP A 42 4.29 -10.78 -18.29
C TRP A 42 5.17 -9.53 -18.36
N SER A 43 6.19 -9.42 -17.50
CA SER A 43 7.03 -8.22 -17.43
C SER A 43 7.98 -8.05 -18.62
N GLY A 44 8.21 -9.10 -19.42
CA GLY A 44 9.12 -9.10 -20.57
C GLY A 44 10.61 -9.01 -20.22
N ASP A 45 10.97 -8.67 -18.97
CA ASP A 45 12.34 -8.58 -18.46
C ASP A 45 12.40 -9.12 -17.01
N PRO A 46 12.53 -10.45 -16.82
CA PRO A 46 12.49 -11.06 -15.49
C PRO A 46 13.66 -10.59 -14.61
N ALA A 47 14.83 -10.26 -15.20
CA ALA A 47 15.99 -9.78 -14.46
C ALA A 47 15.76 -8.38 -13.87
N ARG A 48 14.98 -7.54 -14.55
CA ARG A 48 14.56 -6.25 -14.02
C ARG A 48 13.52 -6.39 -12.91
N CYS A 49 12.55 -7.30 -13.08
CA CYS A 49 11.57 -7.60 -12.05
C CYS A 49 12.27 -8.12 -10.77
N ALA A 50 13.20 -9.06 -10.93
CA ALA A 50 13.97 -9.64 -9.82
C ALA A 50 14.79 -8.58 -9.06
N ARG A 51 15.45 -7.64 -9.76
CA ARG A 51 16.19 -6.54 -9.10
C ARG A 51 15.29 -5.59 -8.33
N ALA A 52 14.13 -5.22 -8.91
CA ALA A 52 13.17 -4.36 -8.24
C ALA A 52 12.57 -5.02 -6.99
N LEU A 53 12.32 -6.33 -7.07
CA LEU A 53 11.74 -7.11 -5.98
C LEU A 53 12.75 -7.55 -4.91
N ALA A 54 14.04 -7.69 -5.25
CA ALA A 54 15.09 -8.15 -4.34
C ALA A 54 15.04 -7.53 -2.93
N PRO A 55 14.93 -6.19 -2.75
CA PRO A 55 14.85 -5.59 -1.43
C PRO A 55 13.55 -5.93 -0.68
N ILE A 56 12.41 -6.04 -1.38
CA ILE A 56 11.16 -6.49 -0.74
C ILE A 56 11.31 -7.95 -0.36
N LEU A 57 11.80 -8.80 -1.25
CA LEU A 57 11.93 -10.24 -1.01
C LEU A 57 12.88 -10.52 0.15
N ALA A 58 13.94 -9.72 0.32
CA ALA A 58 14.81 -9.82 1.49
C ALA A 58 14.07 -9.49 2.80
N ILE A 59 13.24 -8.44 2.79
CA ILE A 59 12.43 -8.04 3.95
C ILE A 59 11.31 -9.07 4.23
N ALA A 60 10.66 -9.54 3.17
CA ALA A 60 9.59 -10.53 3.21
C ALA A 60 10.09 -11.94 3.54
N ALA A 61 11.38 -12.23 3.34
CA ALA A 61 11.98 -13.49 3.75
C ALA A 61 12.00 -13.63 5.28
N ALA A 62 12.11 -12.53 6.04
CA ALA A 62 12.12 -12.58 7.50
C ALA A 62 10.85 -13.27 8.07
N PRO A 63 9.61 -12.82 7.81
CA PRO A 63 8.42 -13.49 8.29
C PRO A 63 8.23 -14.90 7.71
N VAL A 64 8.70 -15.16 6.48
CA VAL A 64 8.68 -16.52 5.91
C VAL A 64 9.60 -17.45 6.68
N THR A 65 10.82 -17.01 7.00
CA THR A 65 11.74 -17.81 7.83
C THR A 65 11.19 -18.03 9.22
N VAL A 66 10.60 -17.01 9.86
CA VAL A 66 9.91 -17.15 11.14
C VAL A 66 8.78 -18.18 11.05
N ALA A 67 7.93 -18.11 10.02
CA ALA A 67 6.85 -19.07 9.82
C ALA A 67 7.38 -20.50 9.62
N ILE A 68 8.43 -20.68 8.82
CA ILE A 68 9.09 -21.99 8.64
C ILE A 68 9.65 -22.48 9.97
N THR A 69 10.31 -21.64 10.75
CA THR A 69 10.83 -22.00 12.07
C THR A 69 9.71 -22.42 13.02
N VAL A 70 8.58 -21.71 13.05
CA VAL A 70 7.41 -22.08 13.84
C VAL A 70 6.85 -23.43 13.40
N ILE A 71 6.72 -23.67 12.10
CA ILE A 71 6.26 -24.97 11.56
C ILE A 71 7.20 -26.11 11.96
N LEU A 72 8.52 -25.89 11.87
CA LEU A 72 9.51 -26.90 12.23
C LEU A 72 9.50 -27.19 13.73
N LEU A 73 9.40 -26.16 14.58
CA LEU A 73 9.30 -26.30 16.03
C LEU A 73 8.04 -27.09 16.42
N ALA A 74 6.93 -26.80 15.78
CA ALA A 74 5.69 -27.49 16.08
C ALA A 74 5.68 -28.94 15.57
N ARG A 75 6.32 -29.23 14.44
CA ARG A 75 6.56 -30.62 13.99
C ARG A 75 7.46 -31.41 14.95
N ALA A 76 8.35 -30.72 15.66
CA ALA A 76 9.16 -31.31 16.72
C ALA A 76 8.38 -31.53 18.03
N GLY A 77 7.08 -31.21 18.08
CA GLY A 77 6.23 -31.33 19.27
C GLY A 77 6.53 -30.28 20.34
N THR A 78 7.33 -29.25 20.02
CA THR A 78 7.70 -28.20 20.99
C THR A 78 6.67 -27.08 21.09
N VAL A 79 5.85 -26.92 20.05
CA VAL A 79 4.79 -25.91 19.94
C VAL A 79 3.55 -26.61 19.41
N ASP A 80 2.39 -26.37 20.01
CA ASP A 80 1.15 -26.92 19.48
C ASP A 80 0.67 -26.09 18.26
N LEU A 81 0.73 -26.71 17.08
CA LEU A 81 0.24 -26.14 15.81
C LEU A 81 -1.28 -26.24 15.68
N SER A 82 -1.98 -26.85 16.65
CA SER A 82 -3.45 -26.91 16.70
C SER A 82 -4.11 -25.53 16.82
N SER A 83 -3.30 -24.50 17.05
CA SER A 83 -3.69 -23.11 16.90
C SER A 83 -4.38 -22.85 15.55
N ASP A 84 -5.70 -22.73 15.60
CA ASP A 84 -6.58 -22.41 14.47
C ASP A 84 -6.21 -21.08 13.77
N TRP A 85 -5.33 -20.26 14.37
CA TRP A 85 -4.94 -18.95 13.87
C TRP A 85 -3.65 -18.94 13.02
N ALA A 86 -2.77 -19.94 13.15
CA ALA A 86 -1.44 -19.92 12.50
C ALA A 86 -1.51 -20.16 10.98
N TRP A 87 -2.34 -21.11 10.54
CA TRP A 87 -2.43 -21.46 9.12
C TRP A 87 -3.15 -20.39 8.26
N PRO A 88 -4.31 -19.82 8.67
CA PRO A 88 -4.98 -18.79 7.90
C PRO A 88 -4.13 -17.53 7.73
N SER A 89 -3.39 -17.12 8.77
CA SER A 89 -2.53 -15.94 8.73
C SER A 89 -1.36 -16.12 7.76
N LEU A 90 -0.74 -17.31 7.74
CA LEU A 90 0.30 -17.64 6.77
C LEU A 90 -0.22 -17.62 5.32
N CYS A 91 -1.40 -18.19 5.08
CA CYS A 91 -2.03 -18.14 3.75
C CYS A 91 -2.33 -16.71 3.29
N ARG A 92 -2.87 -15.87 4.19
CA ARG A 92 -3.11 -14.45 3.91
C ARG A 92 -1.81 -13.72 3.60
N TYR A 93 -0.76 -13.94 4.40
CA TYR A 93 0.56 -13.36 4.14
C TYR A 93 1.13 -13.76 2.78
N GLY A 94 1.07 -15.05 2.44
CA GLY A 94 1.50 -15.56 1.14
C GLY A 94 0.71 -14.96 -0.03
N LEU A 95 -0.60 -14.82 0.13
CA LEU A 95 -1.47 -14.18 -0.85
C LEU A 95 -1.14 -12.69 -1.03
N ALA A 96 -0.95 -11.93 0.05
CA ALA A 96 -0.52 -10.54 -0.06
C ALA A 96 0.84 -10.40 -0.74
N LEU A 97 1.80 -11.25 -0.40
CA LEU A 97 3.09 -11.26 -1.06
C LEU A 97 2.94 -11.53 -2.57
N GLY A 98 2.09 -12.50 -2.95
CA GLY A 98 1.75 -12.78 -4.33
C GLY A 98 1.13 -11.58 -5.05
N ILE A 99 0.19 -10.88 -4.41
CA ILE A 99 -0.41 -9.65 -4.95
C ILE A 99 0.64 -8.55 -5.08
N ILE A 100 1.53 -8.35 -4.10
CA ILE A 100 2.61 -7.35 -4.16
C ILE A 100 3.52 -7.64 -5.36
N VAL A 101 3.97 -8.89 -5.52
CA VAL A 101 4.82 -9.30 -6.65
C VAL A 101 4.09 -9.08 -7.97
N ALA A 102 2.82 -9.44 -8.04
CA ALA A 102 2.04 -9.27 -9.25
C ALA A 102 1.77 -7.81 -9.60
N ALA A 103 1.42 -7.00 -8.60
CA ALA A 103 1.26 -5.56 -8.71
C ALA A 103 2.55 -4.89 -9.15
N CYS A 104 3.69 -5.29 -8.58
CA CYS A 104 5.00 -4.81 -8.97
C CYS A 104 5.28 -5.12 -10.45
N GLY A 105 5.09 -6.37 -10.88
CA GLY A 105 5.25 -6.78 -12.28
C GLY A 105 4.34 -5.99 -13.24
N ALA A 106 3.06 -5.81 -12.88
CA ALA A 106 2.08 -5.07 -13.68
C ALA A 106 2.38 -3.57 -13.79
N THR A 107 3.10 -3.00 -12.81
CA THR A 107 3.39 -1.55 -12.71
C THR A 107 4.83 -1.20 -13.04
N LEU A 108 5.64 -2.13 -13.59
CA LEU A 108 7.01 -1.84 -14.05
C LEU A 108 7.04 -0.79 -15.16
N GLU A 109 6.06 -0.81 -16.06
CA GLU A 109 5.89 0.23 -17.06
C GLU A 109 5.25 1.47 -16.45
N ARG A 110 5.91 2.63 -16.58
CA ARG A 110 5.41 3.92 -16.08
C ARG A 110 3.98 4.23 -16.53
N ARG A 111 3.65 3.95 -17.79
CA ARG A 111 2.30 4.16 -18.32
C ARG A 111 1.27 3.31 -17.56
N ARG A 112 1.59 2.05 -17.26
CA ARG A 112 0.70 1.15 -16.51
C ARG A 112 0.59 1.56 -15.04
N ALA A 113 1.69 2.00 -14.43
CA ALA A 113 1.71 2.54 -13.07
C ALA A 113 0.77 3.74 -12.91
N GLU A 114 0.74 4.66 -13.88
CA GLU A 114 -0.20 5.78 -13.86
C GLU A 114 -1.67 5.34 -13.96
N TRP A 115 -1.96 4.36 -14.82
CA TRP A 115 -3.31 3.80 -14.91
C TRP A 115 -3.72 3.10 -13.63
N ALA A 116 -2.81 2.34 -13.02
CA ALA A 116 -3.03 1.67 -11.74
C ALA A 116 -3.31 2.69 -10.63
N LEU A 117 -2.49 3.74 -10.50
CA LEU A 117 -2.68 4.79 -9.50
C LEU A 117 -4.05 5.46 -9.66
N ARG A 118 -4.44 5.83 -10.89
CA ARG A 118 -5.76 6.42 -11.16
C ARG A 118 -6.90 5.45 -10.89
N GLY A 119 -6.73 4.18 -11.26
CA GLY A 119 -7.71 3.13 -10.99
C GLY A 119 -7.95 2.91 -9.50
N LEU A 120 -6.87 2.83 -8.71
CA LEU A 120 -6.94 2.72 -7.25
C LEU A 120 -7.60 3.95 -6.62
N THR A 121 -7.24 5.14 -7.09
CA THR A 121 -7.83 6.40 -6.64
C THR A 121 -9.34 6.45 -6.92
N ALA A 122 -9.75 6.07 -8.14
CA ALA A 122 -11.16 6.02 -8.51
C ALA A 122 -11.93 4.97 -7.69
N ALA A 123 -11.34 3.79 -7.46
CA ALA A 123 -11.93 2.76 -6.62
C ALA A 123 -12.13 3.25 -5.18
N ALA A 124 -11.14 3.90 -4.58
CA ALA A 124 -11.26 4.47 -3.24
C ALA A 124 -12.30 5.60 -3.18
N GLY A 125 -12.37 6.46 -4.20
CA GLY A 125 -13.41 7.50 -4.32
C GLY A 125 -14.81 6.91 -4.41
N MET A 126 -15.01 5.85 -5.22
CA MET A 126 -16.29 5.14 -5.30
C MET A 126 -16.68 4.50 -3.96
N MET A 127 -15.73 3.87 -3.27
CA MET A 127 -15.96 3.32 -1.93
C MET A 127 -16.35 4.41 -0.92
N ALA A 128 -15.72 5.59 -0.99
CA ALA A 128 -16.10 6.72 -0.15
C ALA A 128 -17.54 7.17 -0.41
N VAL A 129 -17.96 7.24 -1.68
CA VAL A 129 -19.35 7.60 -2.03
C VAL A 129 -20.34 6.56 -1.50
N VAL A 130 -20.01 5.26 -1.58
CA VAL A 130 -20.85 4.19 -1.02
C VAL A 130 -20.96 4.33 0.51
N VAL A 131 -19.85 4.59 1.19
CA VAL A 131 -19.81 4.84 2.63
C VAL A 131 -20.68 6.05 3.02
N ILE A 132 -20.51 7.19 2.34
CA ILE A 132 -21.31 8.40 2.57
C ILE A 132 -22.80 8.13 2.35
N GLY A 133 -23.15 7.45 1.24
CA GLY A 133 -24.54 7.16 0.92
C GLY A 133 -25.19 6.21 1.92
N HIS A 134 -24.41 5.26 2.44
CA HIS A 134 -24.86 4.34 3.49
C HIS A 134 -25.11 5.07 4.81
N ASP A 135 -24.18 5.91 5.25
CA ASP A 135 -24.28 6.63 6.53
C ASP A 135 -25.37 7.72 6.50
N LEU A 136 -25.48 8.48 5.40
CA LEU A 136 -26.55 9.49 5.24
C LEU A 136 -27.92 8.85 5.03
N GLY A 137 -27.97 7.67 4.42
CA GLY A 137 -29.22 6.96 4.15
C GLY A 137 -29.83 6.30 5.38
N GLY A 138 -29.09 6.23 6.50
CA GLY A 138 -29.52 5.50 7.71
C GLY A 138 -29.75 4.01 7.46
N ALA A 139 -29.20 3.45 6.38
CA ALA A 139 -29.37 2.05 6.05
C ALA A 139 -28.56 1.22 7.06
N THR A 140 -29.09 0.11 7.56
CA THR A 140 -28.33 -0.79 8.46
C THR A 140 -27.42 -1.77 7.72
N PHE A 141 -27.44 -1.77 6.38
CA PHE A 141 -26.82 -2.80 5.55
C PHE A 141 -25.32 -3.03 5.79
N LEU A 142 -24.46 -1.99 5.84
CA LEU A 142 -23.05 -2.15 6.20
C LEU A 142 -22.84 -2.49 7.68
N GLY A 143 -23.77 -2.11 8.57
CA GLY A 143 -23.75 -2.52 9.97
C GLY A 143 -24.02 -4.01 10.15
N GLU A 144 -24.91 -4.57 9.32
CA GLU A 144 -25.23 -6.01 9.28
C GLU A 144 -24.13 -6.85 8.60
N LEU A 145 -23.41 -6.27 7.62
CA LEU A 145 -22.27 -6.91 6.95
C LEU A 145 -21.03 -7.13 7.85
N GLY A 146 -21.09 -6.69 9.10
CA GLY A 146 -20.08 -6.92 10.12
C GLY A 146 -19.06 -5.79 10.23
N GLN A 147 -18.60 -5.56 11.47
CA GLN A 147 -17.66 -4.50 11.82
C GLN A 147 -16.34 -4.56 11.01
N GLY A 148 -15.90 -5.76 10.63
CA GLY A 148 -14.66 -5.95 9.87
C GLY A 148 -14.72 -5.35 8.46
N LEU A 149 -15.80 -5.63 7.71
CA LEU A 149 -15.96 -5.13 6.34
C LEU A 149 -16.02 -3.59 6.31
N ARG A 150 -16.73 -3.00 7.29
CA ARG A 150 -16.84 -1.55 7.39
C ARG A 150 -15.48 -0.90 7.64
N ALA A 151 -14.74 -1.39 8.63
CA ALA A 151 -13.40 -0.91 8.93
C ALA A 151 -12.44 -1.08 7.73
N GLY A 152 -12.64 -2.12 6.92
CA GLY A 152 -11.93 -2.30 5.67
C GLY A 152 -12.22 -1.21 4.62
N PHE A 153 -13.49 -0.84 4.43
CA PHE A 153 -13.85 0.29 3.57
C PHE A 153 -13.25 1.60 4.07
N ASP A 154 -13.35 1.87 5.37
CA ASP A 154 -12.83 3.10 5.97
C ASP A 154 -11.31 3.21 5.78
N THR A 155 -10.60 2.07 5.87
CA THR A 155 -9.16 1.99 5.57
C THR A 155 -8.87 2.33 4.11
N ILE A 156 -9.61 1.76 3.14
CA ILE A 156 -9.41 2.06 1.73
C ILE A 156 -9.72 3.53 1.42
N VAL A 157 -10.74 4.10 2.06
CA VAL A 157 -11.08 5.53 1.95
C VAL A 157 -9.93 6.41 2.47
N ALA A 158 -9.32 6.05 3.59
CA ALA A 158 -8.13 6.74 4.14
C ALA A 158 -6.93 6.70 3.18
N LEU A 159 -6.65 5.55 2.59
CA LEU A 159 -5.63 5.42 1.55
C LEU A 159 -5.98 6.27 0.32
N GLY A 160 -7.27 6.35 -0.03
CA GLY A 160 -7.82 7.17 -1.11
C GLY A 160 -7.44 8.65 -1.01
N VAL A 161 -7.39 9.22 0.20
CA VAL A 161 -6.95 10.62 0.42
C VAL A 161 -5.51 10.82 -0.07
N VAL A 162 -4.59 9.94 0.33
CA VAL A 162 -3.17 10.01 -0.05
C VAL A 162 -2.98 9.74 -1.54
N LEU A 163 -3.67 8.73 -2.09
CA LEU A 163 -3.58 8.41 -3.52
C LEU A 163 -4.12 9.55 -4.39
N SER A 164 -5.23 10.18 -4.00
CA SER A 164 -5.79 11.35 -4.69
C SER A 164 -4.83 12.54 -4.67
N ALA A 165 -4.14 12.78 -3.55
CA ALA A 165 -3.09 13.78 -3.45
C ALA A 165 -1.90 13.44 -4.39
N ALA A 166 -1.52 12.17 -4.48
CA ALA A 166 -0.46 11.71 -5.38
C ALA A 166 -0.83 11.87 -6.86
N VAL A 167 -2.07 11.56 -7.25
CA VAL A 167 -2.58 11.79 -8.62
C VAL A 167 -2.58 13.28 -8.94
N SER A 168 -3.05 14.11 -8.02
CA SER A 168 -3.08 15.57 -8.18
C SER A 168 -1.68 16.14 -8.37
N MET A 169 -0.73 15.71 -7.54
CA MET A 169 0.68 16.10 -7.66
C MET A 169 1.29 15.66 -9.00
N ASN A 170 1.01 14.43 -9.44
CA ASN A 170 1.45 13.93 -10.75
C ASN A 170 0.86 14.74 -11.92
N ALA A 171 -0.38 15.22 -11.80
CA ALA A 171 -0.99 16.08 -12.79
C ALA A 171 -0.31 17.47 -12.84
N LEU A 172 0.14 17.98 -11.69
CA LEU A 172 0.84 19.26 -11.59
C LEU A 172 2.29 19.19 -12.11
N GLU A 173 3.02 18.11 -11.84
CA GLU A 173 4.42 17.94 -12.30
C GLU A 173 4.54 17.83 -13.83
N ARG A 174 3.46 17.47 -14.53
CA ARG A 174 3.42 17.39 -16.01
C ARG A 174 3.22 18.73 -16.70
N ARG A 175 3.55 19.83 -16.03
CA ARG A 175 3.47 21.18 -16.58
C ARG A 175 4.51 21.33 -17.69
N ASP A 176 4.04 21.16 -18.93
CA ASP A 176 4.76 21.67 -20.09
C ASP A 176 4.51 23.19 -20.13
N PRO A 177 5.53 24.04 -19.94
CA PRO A 177 5.33 25.48 -19.81
C PRO A 177 4.88 26.15 -21.12
N ARG A 178 4.88 25.44 -22.25
CA ARG A 178 4.77 26.01 -23.60
C ARG A 178 3.40 25.93 -24.26
N SER A 179 2.34 25.46 -23.61
CA SER A 179 1.02 25.37 -24.27
C SER A 179 -0.15 25.77 -23.38
N ALA A 180 -0.72 26.95 -23.66
CA ALA A 180 -1.93 27.47 -23.02
C ALA A 180 -3.17 26.57 -23.28
N ALA A 181 -3.22 25.87 -24.42
CA ALA A 181 -4.24 24.87 -24.74
C ALA A 181 -4.29 23.68 -23.75
N LEU A 182 -3.29 23.54 -22.86
CA LEU A 182 -3.23 22.49 -21.86
C LEU A 182 -4.05 22.79 -20.60
N LEU A 183 -4.56 24.01 -20.40
CA LEU A 183 -5.34 24.34 -19.19
C LEU A 183 -6.66 23.56 -19.12
N ALA A 184 -7.42 23.50 -20.22
CA ALA A 184 -8.68 22.73 -20.26
C ALA A 184 -8.45 21.23 -20.00
N ARG A 185 -7.47 20.62 -20.71
CA ARG A 185 -7.08 19.21 -20.49
C ARG A 185 -6.50 18.95 -19.11
N ARG A 186 -5.92 19.97 -18.46
CA ARG A 186 -5.43 19.88 -17.09
C ARG A 186 -6.60 19.80 -16.11
N VAL A 187 -7.56 20.70 -16.24
CA VAL A 187 -8.76 20.72 -15.39
C VAL A 187 -9.47 19.37 -15.51
N GLU A 188 -9.69 18.89 -16.73
CA GLU A 188 -10.32 17.59 -17.00
C GLU A 188 -9.63 16.42 -16.26
N ARG A 189 -8.30 16.44 -16.16
CA ARG A 189 -7.52 15.39 -15.45
C ARG A 189 -7.47 15.58 -13.94
N LEU A 190 -7.58 16.82 -13.46
CA LEU A 190 -7.48 17.16 -12.04
C LEU A 190 -8.82 16.93 -11.34
N VAL A 191 -9.93 17.26 -12.00
CA VAL A 191 -11.30 17.15 -11.47
C VAL A 191 -11.58 15.78 -10.83
N PRO A 192 -11.36 14.62 -11.47
CA PRO A 192 -11.67 13.34 -10.84
C PRO A 192 -10.82 13.05 -9.60
N ALA A 193 -9.57 13.51 -9.58
CA ALA A 193 -8.69 13.32 -8.42
C ALA A 193 -9.10 14.22 -7.25
N VAL A 194 -9.51 15.47 -7.53
CA VAL A 194 -10.01 16.41 -6.51
C VAL A 194 -11.35 15.94 -5.96
N LEU A 195 -12.25 15.44 -6.82
CA LEU A 195 -13.52 14.87 -6.37
C LEU A 195 -13.30 13.64 -5.48
N ALA A 196 -12.41 12.73 -5.87
CA ALA A 196 -12.06 11.58 -5.04
C ALA A 196 -11.42 12.01 -3.71
N PHE A 197 -10.53 13.00 -3.72
CA PHE A 197 -9.95 13.56 -2.50
C PHE A 197 -11.03 14.13 -1.59
N ALA A 198 -11.92 14.96 -2.14
CA ALA A 198 -12.99 15.60 -1.39
C ALA A 198 -13.96 14.57 -0.81
N SER A 199 -14.38 13.57 -1.59
CA SER A 199 -15.26 12.50 -1.09
C SER A 199 -14.60 11.67 0.01
N CYS A 200 -13.32 11.28 -0.16
CA CYS A 200 -12.62 10.51 0.86
C CYS A 200 -12.37 11.33 2.13
N ALA A 201 -11.96 12.59 2.00
CA ALA A 201 -11.73 13.49 3.13
C ALA A 201 -13.04 13.81 3.87
N PHE A 202 -14.14 14.03 3.15
CA PHE A 202 -15.46 14.23 3.73
C PHE A 202 -15.94 13.00 4.50
N ALA A 203 -15.84 11.80 3.90
CA ALA A 203 -16.23 10.56 4.55
C ALA A 203 -15.49 10.33 5.88
N ILE A 204 -14.18 10.61 5.92
CA ILE A 204 -13.38 10.47 7.13
C ILE A 204 -13.70 11.56 8.14
N GLY A 205 -13.75 12.82 7.72
CA GLY A 205 -13.92 13.95 8.63
C GLY A 205 -15.32 14.08 9.23
N TYR A 206 -16.35 13.55 8.57
CA TYR A 206 -17.73 13.70 9.03
C TYR A 206 -18.24 12.48 9.82
N PHE A 207 -17.85 11.26 9.43
CA PHE A 207 -18.42 10.04 10.03
C PHE A 207 -17.52 9.36 11.07
N HIS A 208 -16.32 9.87 11.29
CA HIS A 208 -15.35 9.22 12.18
C HIS A 208 -14.82 10.21 13.22
N ASP A 209 -15.16 9.97 14.49
CA ASP A 209 -14.63 10.72 15.63
C ASP A 209 -13.32 10.12 16.18
N ASP A 210 -12.88 9.00 15.59
CA ASP A 210 -11.80 8.17 16.13
C ASP A 210 -10.40 8.56 15.61
N ALA A 211 -9.44 7.65 15.79
CA ALA A 211 -8.07 7.82 15.36
C ALA A 211 -7.85 7.73 13.84
N LEU A 212 -8.89 7.47 13.04
CA LEU A 212 -8.79 7.38 11.58
C LEU A 212 -8.42 8.72 10.91
N PRO A 213 -9.10 9.85 11.19
CA PRO A 213 -8.68 11.18 10.75
C PRO A 213 -7.21 11.46 11.06
N MET A 214 -6.75 11.09 12.26
CA MET A 214 -5.37 11.28 12.67
C MET A 214 -4.38 10.44 11.86
N ALA A 215 -4.67 9.15 11.66
CA ALA A 215 -3.86 8.26 10.84
C ALA A 215 -3.75 8.80 9.40
N THR A 216 -4.88 9.25 8.85
CA THR A 216 -4.96 9.83 7.50
C THR A 216 -4.17 11.12 7.40
N ALA A 217 -4.28 12.01 8.40
CA ALA A 217 -3.52 13.25 8.48
C ALA A 217 -2.01 12.98 8.60
N ALA A 218 -1.59 11.98 9.39
CA ALA A 218 -0.19 11.57 9.50
C ALA A 218 0.36 11.04 8.17
N GLY A 219 -0.40 10.17 7.47
CA GLY A 219 -0.06 9.70 6.14
C GLY A 219 0.06 10.83 5.11
N LEU A 220 -0.93 11.73 5.06
CA LEU A 220 -0.92 12.88 4.16
C LEU A 220 0.22 13.85 4.49
N GLY A 221 0.50 14.06 5.78
CA GLY A 221 1.63 14.85 6.27
C GLY A 221 2.97 14.27 5.85
N LEU A 222 3.16 12.94 5.99
CA LEU A 222 4.37 12.26 5.51
C LEU A 222 4.53 12.40 3.98
N PHE A 223 3.45 12.19 3.22
CA PHE A 223 3.47 12.41 1.77
C PHE A 223 3.87 13.85 1.42
N GLY A 224 3.23 14.83 2.06
CA GLY A 224 3.51 16.25 1.87
C GLY A 224 4.95 16.62 2.23
N LEU A 225 5.48 16.09 3.35
CA LEU A 225 6.86 16.30 3.79
C LEU A 225 7.85 15.77 2.75
N ILE A 226 7.66 14.55 2.25
CA ILE A 226 8.53 13.95 1.20
C ILE A 226 8.53 14.83 -0.04
N VAL A 227 7.35 15.29 -0.47
CA VAL A 227 7.20 16.18 -1.63
C VAL A 227 7.86 17.54 -1.38
N ALA A 228 7.71 18.12 -0.19
CA ALA A 228 8.28 19.41 0.19
C ALA A 228 9.81 19.37 0.23
N VAL A 229 10.39 18.39 0.93
CA VAL A 229 11.85 18.19 0.99
C VAL A 229 12.44 18.05 -0.41
N ARG A 230 11.76 17.30 -1.29
CA ARG A 230 12.16 17.16 -2.70
C ARG A 230 12.08 18.49 -3.45
N ARG A 231 11.03 19.29 -3.24
CA ARG A 231 10.84 20.56 -3.96
C ARG A 231 11.83 21.65 -3.56
N ILE A 232 12.25 21.67 -2.30
CA ILE A 232 13.21 22.67 -1.81
C ILE A 232 14.63 22.40 -2.39
N GLY A 233 14.87 21.21 -2.94
CA GLY A 233 16.16 20.89 -3.56
C GLY A 233 17.31 20.83 -2.54
N VAL A 234 16.97 20.64 -1.26
CA VAL A 234 17.93 20.43 -0.19
C VAL A 234 18.86 19.30 -0.62
N GLY A 235 20.17 19.54 -0.56
CA GLY A 235 21.18 18.59 -1.02
C GLY A 235 20.89 17.19 -0.47
N THR A 236 21.18 16.15 -1.27
CA THR A 236 20.78 14.76 -0.98
C THR A 236 21.11 14.32 0.45
N TRP A 237 22.23 14.80 1.00
CA TRP A 237 22.65 14.58 2.39
C TRP A 237 21.70 15.15 3.45
N LEU A 238 21.38 16.44 3.35
CA LEU A 238 20.45 17.11 4.29
C LEU A 238 19.01 16.61 4.10
N GLY A 239 18.61 16.28 2.87
CA GLY A 239 17.31 15.69 2.57
C GLY A 239 17.11 14.31 3.19
N GLN A 240 18.14 13.47 3.24
CA GLN A 240 18.07 12.17 3.93
C GLN A 240 17.91 12.36 5.43
N GLY A 241 18.65 13.29 6.05
CA GLY A 241 18.56 13.58 7.49
C GLY A 241 17.18 14.05 7.92
N VAL A 242 16.60 15.04 7.21
CA VAL A 242 15.27 15.60 7.54
C VAL A 242 14.16 14.55 7.38
N LEU A 243 14.29 13.60 6.46
CA LEU A 243 13.28 12.57 6.26
C LEU A 243 13.44 11.38 7.18
N VAL A 244 14.66 11.01 7.57
CA VAL A 244 14.85 10.03 8.64
C VAL A 244 14.30 10.60 9.94
N ILE A 245 14.66 11.83 10.29
CA ILE A 245 14.19 12.47 11.53
C ILE A 245 12.69 12.74 11.47
N GLY A 246 12.19 13.31 10.37
CA GLY A 246 10.77 13.63 10.21
C GLY A 246 9.89 12.38 10.08
N GLY A 247 10.36 11.37 9.35
CA GLY A 247 9.69 10.07 9.26
C GLY A 247 9.67 9.36 10.61
N LEU A 248 10.79 9.35 11.32
CA LEU A 248 10.91 8.77 12.66
C LEU A 248 10.07 9.55 13.68
N ALA A 249 10.01 10.88 13.59
CA ALA A 249 9.15 11.70 14.44
C ALA A 249 7.67 11.42 14.14
N VAL A 250 7.26 11.31 12.89
CA VAL A 250 5.87 10.98 12.52
C VAL A 250 5.51 9.57 12.98
N THR A 251 6.38 8.57 12.78
CA THR A 251 6.12 7.21 13.29
C THR A 251 6.12 7.18 14.80
N LEU A 252 7.03 7.87 15.47
CA LEU A 252 7.12 7.89 16.92
C LEU A 252 5.93 8.63 17.53
N VAL A 253 5.47 9.73 16.96
CA VAL A 253 4.23 10.43 17.32
C VAL A 253 3.03 9.50 17.11
N ALA A 254 2.91 8.88 15.94
CA ALA A 254 1.82 7.94 15.66
C ALA A 254 1.79 6.74 16.62
N VAL A 255 2.96 6.19 16.95
CA VAL A 255 3.11 5.11 17.95
C VAL A 255 2.77 5.62 19.34
N SER A 256 3.25 6.80 19.73
CA SER A 256 2.95 7.43 21.03
C SER A 256 1.45 7.59 21.22
N LEU A 257 0.76 8.09 20.20
CA LEU A 257 -0.68 8.33 20.24
C LEU A 257 -1.48 7.02 20.22
N SER A 258 -0.99 6.00 19.52
CA SER A 258 -1.57 4.65 19.56
C SER A 258 -1.43 4.02 20.96
N LEU A 259 -0.29 4.27 21.62
CA LEU A 259 -0.03 3.82 22.99
C LEU A 259 -0.87 4.60 24.02
N SER A 260 -1.10 5.89 23.82
CA SER A 260 -1.86 6.75 24.74
C SER A 260 -3.36 6.50 24.74
N GLY A 261 -3.95 5.99 23.65
CA GLY A 261 -5.41 5.90 23.49
C GLY A 261 -6.06 4.53 23.74
N ALA A 262 -5.40 3.41 23.41
CA ALA A 262 -6.09 2.10 23.31
C ALA A 262 -5.33 0.91 23.94
N VAL A 263 -4.06 1.06 24.30
CA VAL A 263 -3.24 -0.05 24.82
C VAL A 263 -3.53 -0.37 26.30
N SER A 264 -4.18 0.54 27.03
CA SER A 264 -4.46 0.33 28.46
C SER A 264 -5.63 -0.63 28.74
N ALA A 265 -6.55 -0.87 27.78
CA ALA A 265 -7.76 -1.66 28.04
C ALA A 265 -7.87 -3.00 27.29
N ARG A 266 -7.30 -3.14 26.08
CA ARG A 266 -7.47 -4.37 25.26
C ARG A 266 -6.27 -5.31 25.22
N VAL A 267 -5.05 -4.80 25.45
CA VAL A 267 -3.83 -5.64 25.53
C VAL A 267 -3.68 -6.31 26.91
N ALA A 268 -4.35 -5.78 27.94
CA ALA A 268 -4.34 -6.35 29.28
C ALA A 268 -5.20 -7.63 29.44
N VAL A 269 -6.10 -7.94 28.49
CA VAL A 269 -7.10 -9.01 28.66
C VAL A 269 -6.67 -10.36 28.08
N ASP A 270 -5.61 -10.44 27.26
CA ASP A 270 -5.17 -11.72 26.66
C ASP A 270 -3.63 -11.92 26.66
N GLN A 271 -2.92 -11.18 27.52
CA GLN A 271 -1.45 -11.27 27.66
C GLN A 271 -0.97 -12.40 28.58
N SER A 272 -1.87 -13.20 29.15
CA SER A 272 -1.49 -14.34 29.99
C SER A 272 -1.33 -15.60 29.14
N ALA A 273 -0.13 -15.84 28.59
CA ALA A 273 0.58 -17.15 28.64
C ALA A 273 1.31 -17.62 27.37
N GLU A 274 1.21 -16.98 26.20
CA GLU A 274 1.81 -17.56 24.97
C GLU A 274 3.15 -16.90 24.60
N PRO A 275 4.31 -17.58 24.74
CA PRO A 275 5.64 -17.08 24.38
C PRO A 275 5.82 -16.81 22.87
N ILE A 276 4.81 -17.03 22.04
CA ILE A 276 4.86 -16.80 20.58
C ILE A 276 4.35 -15.40 20.20
N GLY A 277 3.55 -14.75 21.07
CA GLY A 277 2.93 -13.45 20.78
C GLY A 277 3.93 -12.31 20.53
N TRP A 278 5.09 -12.32 21.19
CA TRP A 278 6.09 -11.26 21.03
C TRP A 278 6.76 -11.28 19.65
N ILE A 279 6.94 -12.46 19.04
CA ILE A 279 7.53 -12.59 17.70
C ILE A 279 6.58 -12.02 16.65
N GLY A 280 5.28 -12.39 16.74
CA GLY A 280 4.26 -11.87 15.84
C GLY A 280 4.16 -10.35 15.91
N ARG A 281 4.21 -9.79 17.13
CA ARG A 281 4.20 -8.34 17.34
C ARG A 281 5.45 -7.65 16.79
N ALA A 282 6.63 -8.19 17.07
CA ALA A 282 7.87 -7.63 16.52
C ALA A 282 7.85 -7.63 14.97
N VAL A 283 7.38 -8.70 14.34
CA VAL A 283 7.22 -8.74 12.88
C VAL A 283 6.23 -7.68 12.41
N LEU A 284 5.09 -7.53 13.09
CA LEU A 284 4.07 -6.54 12.73
C LEU A 284 4.58 -5.10 12.87
N ASP A 285 5.45 -4.83 13.84
CA ASP A 285 5.98 -3.49 14.11
C ASP A 285 7.16 -3.16 13.19
N PHE A 286 8.14 -4.06 13.06
CA PHE A 286 9.38 -3.79 12.33
C PHE A 286 9.23 -3.91 10.81
N LEU A 287 8.36 -4.81 10.31
CA LEU A 287 8.23 -5.05 8.87
C LEU A 287 7.69 -3.82 8.12
N PRO A 288 6.59 -3.16 8.54
CA PRO A 288 6.09 -1.96 7.87
C PRO A 288 7.10 -0.82 7.93
N ILE A 289 7.84 -0.66 9.04
CA ILE A 289 8.89 0.35 9.18
C ILE A 289 10.01 0.10 8.16
N ALA A 290 10.48 -1.14 8.02
CA ALA A 290 11.51 -1.50 7.05
C ALA A 290 11.03 -1.25 5.60
N VAL A 291 9.79 -1.64 5.29
CA VAL A 291 9.18 -1.40 3.97
C VAL A 291 9.04 0.10 3.68
N ALA A 292 8.53 0.88 4.64
CA ALA A 292 8.42 2.33 4.53
C ALA A 292 9.78 2.99 4.34
N GLY A 293 10.81 2.55 5.08
CA GLY A 293 12.19 3.04 4.93
C GLY A 293 12.76 2.75 3.54
N VAL A 294 12.52 1.55 3.00
CA VAL A 294 12.91 1.19 1.64
C VAL A 294 12.21 2.05 0.58
N LEU A 295 10.90 2.29 0.74
CA LEU A 295 10.12 3.14 -0.16
C LEU A 295 10.56 4.60 -0.09
N LEU A 296 10.82 5.10 1.12
CA LEU A 296 11.30 6.46 1.37
C LEU A 296 12.68 6.68 0.73
N HIS A 297 13.59 5.72 0.89
CA HIS A 297 14.89 5.77 0.22
C HIS A 297 14.77 5.76 -1.30
N GLY A 298 13.82 4.98 -1.82
CA GLY A 298 13.48 4.97 -3.25
C GLY A 298 12.93 6.31 -3.74
N ALA A 299 12.02 6.93 -2.98
CA ALA A 299 11.45 8.24 -3.27
C ALA A 299 12.54 9.32 -3.32
N LEU A 300 13.51 9.25 -2.40
CA LEU A 300 14.59 10.22 -2.28
C LEU A 300 15.60 10.18 -3.43
N ARG A 301 15.92 8.99 -3.92
CA ARG A 301 16.87 8.85 -5.03
C ARG A 301 16.32 9.34 -6.37
N ARG A 302 15.01 9.58 -6.49
CA ARG A 302 14.35 9.90 -7.76
C ARG A 302 13.90 11.35 -7.85
N ARG A 303 14.44 12.07 -8.84
CA ARG A 303 14.07 13.47 -9.08
C ARG A 303 12.71 13.67 -9.77
N ARG A 304 12.14 12.69 -10.49
CA ARG A 304 10.96 12.89 -11.37
C ARG A 304 9.72 12.04 -11.05
N ASP A 305 9.87 10.93 -10.33
CA ASP A 305 8.76 9.96 -10.11
C ASP A 305 8.60 9.59 -8.62
N ALA A 306 9.01 10.48 -7.72
CA ALA A 306 9.00 10.21 -6.27
C ALA A 306 7.58 10.10 -5.68
N SER A 307 6.56 10.63 -6.36
CA SER A 307 5.18 10.65 -5.90
C SER A 307 4.61 9.26 -5.65
N PHE A 308 4.93 8.26 -6.48
CA PHE A 308 4.45 6.88 -6.31
C PHE A 308 5.04 6.24 -5.05
N ALA A 309 6.35 6.37 -4.85
CA ALA A 309 7.03 5.83 -3.68
C ALA A 309 6.65 6.58 -2.39
N ALA A 310 6.48 7.90 -2.47
CA ALA A 310 6.00 8.72 -1.35
C ALA A 310 4.57 8.34 -0.95
N ALA A 311 3.67 8.17 -1.92
CA ALA A 311 2.30 7.75 -1.66
C ALA A 311 2.25 6.36 -1.04
N ALA A 312 3.07 5.42 -1.55
CA ALA A 312 3.16 4.08 -0.97
C ALA A 312 3.68 4.11 0.47
N ALA A 313 4.73 4.89 0.77
CA ALA A 313 5.24 5.04 2.13
C ALA A 313 4.20 5.64 3.09
N ALA A 314 3.47 6.66 2.65
CA ALA A 314 2.37 7.26 3.41
C ALA A 314 1.21 6.27 3.64
N CYS A 315 0.88 5.45 2.64
CA CYS A 315 -0.12 4.40 2.77
C CYS A 315 0.32 3.32 3.77
N VAL A 316 1.60 2.92 3.78
CA VAL A 316 2.15 1.99 4.77
C VAL A 316 2.03 2.54 6.18
N LEU A 317 2.28 3.85 6.37
CA LEU A 317 2.09 4.49 7.67
C LEU A 317 0.63 4.42 8.13
N ILE A 318 -0.33 4.74 7.25
CA ILE A 318 -1.77 4.64 7.58
C ILE A 318 -2.13 3.20 7.98
N LEU A 319 -1.69 2.22 7.19
CA LEU A 319 -1.93 0.79 7.46
C LEU A 319 -1.30 0.36 8.78
N MET A 320 -0.10 0.83 9.10
CA MET A 320 0.58 0.52 10.36
C MET A 320 -0.21 1.05 11.55
N ILE A 321 -0.68 2.30 11.50
CA ILE A 321 -1.50 2.90 12.57
C ILE A 321 -2.82 2.13 12.73
N ARG A 322 -3.48 1.82 11.62
CA ARG A 322 -4.74 1.07 11.62
C ARG A 322 -4.56 -0.38 12.09
N ALA A 323 -3.47 -1.05 11.75
CA ALA A 323 -3.19 -2.42 12.20
C ALA A 323 -3.10 -2.54 13.73
N HIS A 324 -2.72 -1.45 14.41
CA HIS A 324 -2.68 -1.38 15.87
C HIS A 324 -4.06 -1.13 16.49
N GLN A 325 -4.98 -0.55 15.73
CA GLN A 325 -6.32 -0.17 16.20
C GLN A 325 -7.33 -1.27 15.91
N ASP A 326 -7.28 -1.84 14.71
CA ASP A 326 -8.24 -2.82 14.21
C ASP A 326 -7.55 -3.98 13.49
N THR A 327 -7.92 -5.21 13.86
CA THR A 327 -7.45 -6.45 13.21
C THR A 327 -8.13 -6.70 11.86
N SER A 328 -9.20 -5.99 11.53
CA SER A 328 -9.89 -6.05 10.23
C SER A 328 -9.03 -5.59 9.06
N LEU A 329 -7.89 -4.95 9.33
CA LEU A 329 -6.93 -4.56 8.29
C LEU A 329 -6.34 -5.77 7.55
N PHE A 330 -6.38 -6.96 8.17
CA PHE A 330 -5.98 -8.22 7.55
C PHE A 330 -7.07 -8.86 6.69
N ASP A 331 -8.21 -8.18 6.52
CA ASP A 331 -9.21 -8.57 5.55
C ASP A 331 -8.68 -8.35 4.12
N LEU A 332 -9.19 -9.17 3.21
CA LEU A 332 -8.66 -9.29 1.86
C LEU A 332 -8.74 -7.97 1.06
N GLY A 333 -9.81 -7.19 1.23
CA GLY A 333 -9.99 -5.92 0.52
C GLY A 333 -8.87 -4.92 0.82
N PRO A 334 -8.71 -4.48 2.10
CA PRO A 334 -7.61 -3.62 2.52
C PRO A 334 -6.24 -4.21 2.19
N MET A 335 -6.04 -5.51 2.41
CA MET A 335 -4.78 -6.20 2.13
C MET A 335 -4.42 -6.19 0.65
N ALA A 336 -5.38 -6.46 -0.25
CA ALA A 336 -5.17 -6.40 -1.69
C ALA A 336 -4.89 -4.97 -2.15
N PHE A 337 -5.62 -3.99 -1.61
CA PHE A 337 -5.41 -2.58 -1.92
C PHE A 337 -4.03 -2.09 -1.46
N ALA A 338 -3.63 -2.44 -0.23
CA ALA A 338 -2.31 -2.20 0.33
C ALA A 338 -1.21 -2.82 -0.54
N ALA A 339 -1.37 -4.09 -0.91
CA ALA A 339 -0.44 -4.82 -1.75
C ALA A 339 -0.26 -4.15 -3.13
N LEU A 340 -1.35 -3.64 -3.71
CA LEU A 340 -1.32 -2.92 -4.99
C LEU A 340 -0.56 -1.60 -4.88
N VAL A 341 -0.82 -0.83 -3.82
CA VAL A 341 -0.12 0.43 -3.55
C VAL A 341 1.37 0.19 -3.29
N LEU A 342 1.72 -0.85 -2.54
CA LEU A 342 3.10 -1.27 -2.29
C LEU A 342 3.81 -1.68 -3.58
N GLY A 343 3.20 -2.56 -4.38
CA GLY A 343 3.76 -2.99 -5.66
C GLY A 343 3.99 -1.81 -6.61
N LEU A 344 3.04 -0.87 -6.66
CA LEU A 344 3.17 0.38 -7.41
C LEU A 344 4.37 1.23 -6.94
N GLY A 345 4.53 1.40 -5.62
CA GLY A 345 5.65 2.15 -5.05
C GLY A 345 7.00 1.52 -5.37
N VAL A 346 7.10 0.19 -5.31
CA VAL A 346 8.37 -0.52 -5.55
C VAL A 346 8.72 -0.61 -7.02
N ALA A 347 7.76 -0.89 -7.92
CA ALA A 347 8.03 -0.95 -9.35
C ALA A 347 8.62 0.37 -9.88
N GLN A 348 8.18 1.49 -9.30
CA GLN A 348 8.66 2.82 -9.67
C GLN A 348 10.02 3.18 -9.04
N ARG A 349 10.62 2.32 -8.20
CA ARG A 349 11.94 2.53 -7.58
C ARG A 349 13.12 2.32 -8.55
N ASP A 350 12.96 1.53 -9.62
CA ASP A 350 14.07 1.09 -10.50
C ASP A 350 13.95 1.49 -11.99
N GLY A 351 12.94 2.27 -12.38
CA GLY A 351 12.89 2.90 -13.70
C GLY A 351 14.17 3.70 -14.03
N ARG A 352 15.04 3.18 -14.93
CA ARG A 352 16.22 3.90 -15.43
C ARG A 352 15.76 5.25 -16.01
N PRO A 353 16.47 6.36 -15.76
CA PRO A 353 16.31 7.53 -16.63
C PRO A 353 16.55 7.01 -18.03
N GLY A 354 15.54 7.11 -18.91
CA GLY A 354 15.65 6.59 -20.26
C GLY A 354 16.99 7.09 -20.81
N ARG A 355 17.90 6.17 -21.09
CA ARG A 355 19.09 6.51 -21.87
C ARG A 355 18.50 7.10 -23.12
N VAL A 356 18.60 8.42 -23.26
CA VAL A 356 18.35 9.08 -24.53
C VAL A 356 19.21 8.27 -25.49
N PRO A 357 18.63 7.52 -26.44
CA PRO A 357 19.43 6.76 -27.39
C PRO A 357 20.43 7.77 -27.91
N ALA A 358 21.72 7.51 -27.68
CA ALA A 358 22.77 8.42 -28.05
C ALA A 358 22.45 8.80 -29.49
N ARG A 359 22.12 10.07 -29.71
CA ARG A 359 21.69 10.56 -31.01
C ARG A 359 22.77 10.06 -31.95
N ALA A 360 22.41 9.16 -32.86
CA ALA A 360 23.39 8.61 -33.79
C ALA A 360 24.09 9.84 -34.39
N PRO A 361 25.43 9.93 -34.34
CA PRO A 361 26.12 11.10 -34.84
C PRO A 361 25.58 11.34 -36.24
N ASP A 362 24.91 12.48 -36.43
CA ASP A 362 24.31 12.83 -37.70
C ASP A 362 25.47 12.76 -38.70
N GLY A 363 25.44 11.74 -39.56
CA GLY A 363 26.47 11.50 -40.54
C GLY A 363 26.47 12.67 -41.49
N GLY A 364 27.31 13.66 -41.20
CA GLY A 364 27.66 14.72 -42.12
C GLY A 364 28.33 14.06 -43.32
N GLY A 365 27.52 13.79 -44.35
CA GLY A 365 28.02 13.43 -45.66
C GLY A 365 28.83 14.61 -46.22
N PRO A 366 30.03 14.38 -46.76
CA PRO A 366 30.81 15.42 -47.42
C PRO A 366 30.12 15.82 -48.73
N SER A 367 29.89 17.13 -48.90
CA SER A 367 29.55 17.77 -50.18
C SER A 367 30.80 18.28 -50.87
#